data_AF-A0A842UN61-F1
#
_entry.id   AF-A0A842UN61-F1
#
_cell.length_a   1.000
_cell.length_b   1.000
_cell.length_c   1.000
_cell.angle_alpha   90.00
_cell.angle_beta   90.00
_cell.angle_gamma   90.00
#
_symmetry.space_group_name_H-M   'P 1'
#
loop_
_entity.id
_entity.type
_entity.pdbx_description
1 polymer ?
#
loop_
_entity_poly.entity_id
_entity_poly.type
_entity_poly.pdbx_seq_one_letter_code
_entity_poly.pdbx_strand_id
1 'polypeptide(L)'
;MLKMKRVSETAALRAFTDDGLYFGDVEDAILVKNKVDSWKVRATRDSFLNKALAGAKGVIVPHQLVKAIGDVMIVSKAAAPSYSDEE
;
A
#
# COMPACT_ATOMS: atom_id res chain seq x y z
N MET A 1 -23.84 -6.59 -6.76
CA MET A 1 -23.74 -5.15 -6.49
C MET A 1 -22.29 -4.83 -6.19
N LEU A 2 -21.70 -3.83 -6.83
CA LEU A 2 -20.33 -3.40 -6.54
C LEU A 2 -20.29 -2.78 -5.13
N LYS A 3 -19.43 -3.32 -4.25
CA LYS A 3 -19.18 -2.72 -2.94
C LYS A 3 -18.21 -1.56 -3.13
N MET A 4 -18.73 -0.34 -3.02
CA MET A 4 -17.93 0.89 -3.07
C MET A 4 -17.47 1.25 -1.65
N LYS A 5 -16.25 1.77 -1.53
CA LYS A 5 -15.70 2.32 -0.29
C LYS A 5 -15.41 3.80 -0.47
N ARG A 6 -15.67 4.63 0.55
CA ARG A 6 -15.30 6.06 0.47
C ARG A 6 -13.78 6.18 0.60
N VAL A 7 -13.16 7.12 -0.12
CA VAL A 7 -11.72 7.40 0.02
C VAL A 7 -11.37 7.81 1.46
N SER A 8 -12.26 8.51 2.16
CA SER A 8 -12.07 8.84 3.57
C SER A 8 -11.97 7.61 4.50
N GLU A 9 -12.52 6.46 4.09
CA GLU A 9 -12.53 5.21 4.87
C GLU A 9 -11.31 4.33 4.56
N THR A 10 -10.40 4.76 3.68
CA THR A 10 -9.19 4.01 3.34
C THR A 10 -7.98 4.37 4.20
N ALA A 11 -8.04 5.49 4.92
CA ALA A 11 -7.01 5.85 5.88
C ALA A 11 -6.91 4.78 6.99
N ALA A 12 -5.68 4.47 7.40
CA ALA A 12 -5.33 3.43 8.37
C ALA A 12 -5.74 1.99 7.99
N LEU A 13 -6.12 1.72 6.74
CA LEU A 13 -6.25 0.34 6.27
C LEU A 13 -4.87 -0.31 6.21
N ARG A 14 -4.80 -1.55 6.71
CA ARG A 14 -3.63 -2.39 6.53
C ARG A 14 -3.54 -2.83 5.07
N ALA A 15 -2.40 -2.58 4.45
CA ALA A 15 -2.07 -3.06 3.12
C ALA A 15 -1.29 -4.37 3.22
N PHE A 16 -1.62 -5.32 2.35
CA PHE A 16 -0.93 -6.60 2.21
C PHE A 16 -0.55 -6.81 0.76
N THR A 17 0.58 -7.47 0.53
CA THR A 17 0.95 -7.97 -0.79
C THR A 17 0.05 -9.13 -1.21
N ASP A 18 0.08 -9.48 -2.49
CA ASP A 18 -0.67 -10.59 -3.06
C ASP A 18 -0.17 -11.99 -2.65
N ASP A 19 1.02 -12.07 -2.03
CA ASP A 19 1.54 -13.25 -1.34
C ASP A 19 1.25 -13.26 0.17
N GLY A 20 0.47 -12.29 0.68
CA GLY A 20 -0.04 -12.27 2.05
C GLY A 20 0.86 -11.59 3.09
N LEU A 21 1.95 -10.92 2.68
CA LEU A 21 2.83 -10.20 3.60
C LEU A 21 2.23 -8.84 3.96
N TYR A 22 2.30 -8.47 5.23
CA TYR A 22 1.89 -7.14 5.68
C TYR A 22 2.84 -6.08 5.11
N PHE A 23 2.33 -5.23 4.24
CA PHE A 23 3.09 -4.24 3.47
C PHE A 23 3.31 -2.95 4.27
N GLY A 24 2.26 -2.43 4.88
CA GLY A 24 2.25 -1.20 5.68
C GLY A 24 0.83 -0.68 5.87
N ASP A 25 0.69 0.54 6.39
CA ASP A 25 -0.62 1.17 6.60
C ASP A 25 -0.87 2.28 5.58
N VAL A 26 -2.06 2.31 5.00
CA VAL A 26 -2.49 3.36 4.08
C VAL A 26 -2.64 4.66 4.86
N GLU A 27 -1.87 5.68 4.50
CA GLU A 27 -1.90 6.99 5.14
C GLU A 27 -2.88 7.92 4.42
N ASP A 28 -2.80 7.98 3.10
CA ASP A 28 -3.64 8.89 2.29
C ASP A 28 -3.76 8.44 0.83
N ALA A 29 -4.76 8.97 0.13
CA ALA A 29 -4.91 8.84 -1.31
C ALA A 29 -4.42 10.11 -2.01
N ILE A 30 -3.58 9.96 -3.03
CA ILE A 30 -3.18 11.05 -3.90
C ILE A 30 -4.18 11.12 -5.05
N LEU A 31 -4.81 12.28 -5.21
CA LEU A 31 -5.79 12.53 -6.25
C LEU A 31 -5.19 13.39 -7.36
N VAL A 32 -5.47 13.03 -8.60
CA VAL A 32 -5.20 13.87 -9.78
C VAL A 32 -6.52 14.12 -10.48
N LYS A 33 -6.92 15.39 -10.57
CA LYS A 33 -8.27 15.82 -11.01
C LYS A 33 -9.36 15.20 -10.11
N ASN A 34 -10.13 14.26 -10.63
CA ASN A 34 -11.23 13.58 -9.94
C ASN A 34 -11.02 12.06 -9.80
N LYS A 35 -9.78 11.60 -9.92
CA LYS A 35 -9.42 10.17 -9.85
C LYS A 35 -8.31 9.95 -8.81
N VAL A 36 -8.35 8.79 -8.15
CA VAL A 36 -7.22 8.30 -7.35
C VAL A 36 -6.07 7.93 -8.29
N ASP A 37 -4.94 8.61 -8.13
CA ASP A 37 -3.72 8.37 -8.88
C ASP A 37 -2.84 7.33 -8.18
N SER A 38 -2.63 7.51 -6.87
CA SER A 38 -1.73 6.69 -6.07
C SER A 38 -2.09 6.73 -4.58
N TRP A 39 -1.41 5.90 -3.79
CA TRP A 39 -1.65 5.70 -2.37
C TRP A 39 -0.36 5.89 -1.60
N LYS A 40 -0.39 6.73 -0.57
CA LYS A 40 0.73 6.86 0.36
C LYS A 40 0.63 5.75 1.38
N VAL A 41 1.60 4.84 1.41
CA VAL A 41 1.66 3.74 2.37
C VAL A 41 2.84 3.95 3.30
N ARG A 42 2.57 4.01 4.60
CA ARG A 42 3.59 4.17 5.63
C ARG A 42 4.22 2.83 5.98
N ALA A 43 5.54 2.83 6.12
CA ALA A 43 6.28 1.72 6.72
C ALA A 43 6.08 1.74 8.24
N THR A 44 5.50 0.66 8.79
CA THR A 44 5.37 0.48 10.24
C THR A 44 6.41 -0.52 10.72
N ARG A 45 6.74 -0.52 12.01
CA ARG A 45 7.85 -1.32 12.56
C ARG A 45 7.87 -2.78 12.11
N ASP A 46 6.71 -3.41 12.00
CA ASP A 46 6.57 -4.83 11.71
C ASP A 46 6.20 -5.12 10.24
N SER A 47 6.19 -4.10 9.36
CA SER A 47 5.82 -4.25 7.96
C SER A 47 6.98 -4.64 7.05
N PHE A 48 6.66 -5.29 5.94
CA PHE A 48 7.62 -5.64 4.88
C PHE A 48 8.40 -4.40 4.43
N LEU A 49 7.73 -3.26 4.25
CA LEU A 49 8.38 -2.01 3.87
C LEU A 49 9.47 -1.58 4.87
N ASN A 50 9.27 -1.75 6.18
CA ASN A 50 10.30 -1.36 7.15
C ASN A 50 11.54 -2.26 7.10
N LYS A 51 11.39 -3.52 6.67
CA LYS A 51 12.52 -4.42 6.41
C LYS A 51 13.21 -4.08 5.10
N ALA A 52 12.41 -3.77 4.08
CA ALA A 52 12.87 -3.53 2.73
C ALA A 52 13.47 -2.13 2.50
N LEU A 53 13.11 -1.16 3.33
CA LEU A 53 13.53 0.22 3.22
C LEU A 53 14.59 0.54 4.27
N ALA A 54 15.73 1.08 3.83
CA ALA A 54 16.81 1.59 4.69
C ALA A 54 16.43 2.93 5.36
N GLY A 55 15.41 2.95 6.20
CA GLY A 55 15.00 4.14 6.98
C GLY A 55 14.02 5.10 6.26
N ALA A 56 13.49 4.73 5.09
CA ALA A 56 12.43 5.49 4.45
C ALA A 56 11.09 5.32 5.19
N LYS A 57 10.31 6.41 5.32
CA LYS A 57 9.06 6.44 6.10
C LYS A 57 7.90 5.67 5.46
N GLY A 58 8.01 5.29 4.20
CA GLY A 58 6.94 4.71 3.41
C GLY A 58 7.19 4.86 1.91
N VAL A 59 6.20 4.49 1.11
CA VAL A 59 6.24 4.52 -0.36
C VAL A 59 4.96 5.11 -0.95
N ILE A 60 5.05 5.55 -2.20
CA ILE A 60 3.88 5.89 -3.01
C ILE A 60 3.58 4.69 -3.92
N VAL A 61 2.39 4.12 -3.78
CA VAL A 61 1.92 2.98 -4.57
C VAL A 61 0.99 3.48 -5.67
N PRO A 62 1.33 3.33 -6.96
CA PRO A 62 0.44 3.65 -8.07
C PRO A 62 -0.88 2.87 -7.96
N HIS A 63 -2.01 3.51 -8.27
CA HIS A 63 -3.33 2.86 -8.16
C HIS A 63 -3.43 1.60 -9.03
N GLN A 64 -2.69 1.52 -10.16
CA GLN A 64 -2.66 0.32 -11.01
C GLN A 64 -2.11 -0.93 -10.32
N LEU A 65 -1.31 -0.75 -9.25
CA LEU A 65 -0.76 -1.87 -8.47
C LEU A 65 -1.68 -2.31 -7.33
N VAL A 66 -2.78 -1.60 -7.09
CA VAL A 66 -3.79 -2.02 -6.10
C VAL A 66 -4.71 -3.05 -6.74
N LYS A 67 -4.77 -4.24 -6.14
CA LYS A 67 -5.60 -5.35 -6.64
C LYS A 67 -7.01 -5.35 -6.05
N ALA A 68 -7.14 -4.96 -4.79
CA ALA A 68 -8.43 -4.93 -4.10
C ALA A 68 -8.43 -3.93 -2.94
N ILE A 69 -9.61 -3.37 -2.65
CA ILE A 69 -9.85 -2.49 -1.49
C ILE A 69 -11.12 -2.98 -0.79
N GLY A 70 -10.99 -3.40 0.46
CA GLY A 70 -12.08 -3.85 1.33
C GLY A 70 -11.79 -3.49 2.78
N ASP A 71 -11.87 -4.46 3.69
CA ASP A 71 -11.41 -4.30 5.08
C ASP A 71 -9.89 -4.15 5.17
N VAL A 72 -9.18 -4.66 4.17
CA VAL A 72 -7.75 -4.47 3.93
C VAL A 72 -7.52 -4.03 2.48
N MET A 73 -6.34 -3.47 2.21
CA MET A 73 -5.89 -3.19 0.84
C MET A 73 -4.97 -4.31 0.37
N ILE A 74 -5.16 -4.82 -0.85
CA ILE A 74 -4.23 -5.77 -1.47
C ILE A 74 -3.46 -5.04 -2.57
N VAL A 75 -2.13 -5.09 -2.49
CA VAL A 75 -1.21 -4.53 -3.48
C VAL A 75 -0.42 -5.63 -4.17
N SER A 76 0.00 -5.40 -5.40
CA SER A 76 0.96 -6.26 -6.07
C SER A 76 2.30 -6.24 -5.35
N LYS A 77 2.97 -7.39 -5.21
CA LYS A 77 4.37 -7.45 -4.77
C LYS A 77 5.31 -6.59 -5.61
N ALA A 78 4.97 -6.30 -6.87
CA ALA A 78 5.74 -5.36 -7.70
C ALA A 78 5.75 -3.91 -7.17
N ALA A 79 4.85 -3.56 -6.24
CA ALA A 79 4.87 -2.27 -5.54
C ALA A 79 5.94 -2.22 -4.44
N ALA A 80 6.46 -3.36 -4.03
CA ALA A 80 7.60 -3.42 -3.14
C ALA A 80 8.86 -2.90 -3.86
N PRO A 81 9.67 -2.06 -3.20
CA PRO A 81 11.03 -1.84 -3.67
C PRO A 81 11.76 -3.18 -3.72
N SER A 82 12.62 -3.38 -4.72
CA SER A 82 13.40 -4.60 -4.86
C SER A 82 14.27 -4.78 -3.62
N TYR A 83 13.85 -5.67 -2.73
CA TYR A 83 14.71 -6.18 -1.68
C TYR A 83 15.64 -7.19 -2.34
N SER A 84 16.90 -6.80 -2.56
CA SER A 84 17.96 -7.78 -2.69
C SER A 84 18.16 -8.35 -1.29
N ASP A 85 17.64 -9.55 -1.05
CA ASP A 85 18.16 -10.41 0.00
C ASP A 85 19.63 -10.67 -0.37
N GLU A 86 20.55 -9.79 0.04
CA GLU A 86 21.95 -10.18 0.17
C GLU A 86 22.03 -10.99 1.47
N GLU A 87 22.36 -12.27 1.28
CA GLU A 87 22.47 -13.39 2.23
C GLU A 87 22.85 -13.05 3.70
#